data_AF-A0A1R1CCS0-F1
#
_entry.id   AF-A0A1R1CCS0-F1
#
_cell.length_a   1.000
_cell.length_b   1.000
_cell.length_c   1.000
_cell.angle_alpha   90.00
_cell.angle_beta   90.00
_cell.angle_gamma   90.00
#
_symmetry.space_group_name_H-M   'P 1'
#
loop_
_entity.id
_entity.type
_entity.pdbx_description
1 polymer ?
#
loop_
_entity_poly.entity_id
_entity_poly.type
_entity_poly.pdbx_seq_one_letter_code
_entity_poly.pdbx_strand_id
1 'polypeptide(L)'
;MLDGGIELTTKNQHYVARCILKNFSNNKLQIFEKLVESNKEPYLTKYTQAMTENYTYEHTNLETNELEDHFSIVYEDKFAPALVNLLQLLEEFDEGTGNILEVKKIIASHISTIIVFYYRSGALLHEFEYERNNKEDRIILLLENIMNSRYILELGKTIINKYQICIIKSDDCHFLLSDQYLSTAALGIKNNFFDMSNRHIGLKDVMILVPISSKYYIVFFDGKRPLYISPNKLISLKKEEVREINKVIINNSYVKCVAQYKEALLEASPQFEFKSPSATYAGFDSGSVMGSNRKKEIFFYENDERIWDFFGMHDLYKYSKSGANELCPCGSQMKFKRCHMDRYKGAKRMMDEIGQEQYERYLIDPNGMVERPIGAFYSNKKRPPLI
;
A
#
# COMPACT_ATOMS: atom_id res chain seq x y z
N MET A 1 -9.56 -18.56 49.94
CA MET A 1 -8.53 -18.87 48.93
C MET A 1 -8.84 -17.97 47.76
N LEU A 2 -8.05 -16.92 47.60
CA LEU A 2 -8.17 -15.94 46.52
C LEU A 2 -7.40 -16.55 45.35
N ASP A 3 -8.11 -17.03 44.33
CA ASP A 3 -7.49 -17.31 43.04
C ASP A 3 -7.05 -15.97 42.47
N GLY A 4 -5.77 -15.66 42.67
CA GLY A 4 -5.06 -14.60 41.98
C GLY A 4 -4.97 -14.98 40.51
N GLY A 5 -6.03 -14.70 39.76
CA GLY A 5 -5.98 -14.73 38.31
C GLY A 5 -4.88 -13.77 37.86
N ILE A 6 -3.86 -14.31 37.20
CA ILE A 6 -2.89 -13.49 36.49
C ILE A 6 -3.69 -12.79 35.39
N GLU A 7 -3.90 -11.49 35.57
CA GLU A 7 -4.52 -10.65 34.55
C GLU A 7 -3.54 -10.59 33.36
N LEU A 8 -3.77 -11.46 32.36
CA LEU A 8 -2.95 -11.52 31.15
C LEU A 8 -3.04 -10.17 30.44
N THR A 9 -2.02 -9.33 30.63
CA THR A 9 -1.99 -7.98 30.06
C THR A 9 -1.47 -8.08 28.64
N THR A 10 -2.30 -7.75 27.65
CA THR A 10 -1.88 -7.64 26.25
C THR A 10 -0.81 -6.55 26.13
N LYS A 11 0.31 -6.89 25.49
CA LYS A 11 1.40 -5.95 25.22
C LYS A 11 0.92 -4.92 24.18
N ASN A 12 1.62 -3.81 24.12
CA ASN A 12 1.44 -2.86 23.01
C ASN A 12 2.02 -3.48 21.73
N GLN A 13 1.19 -3.74 20.72
CA GLN A 13 1.56 -4.51 19.54
C GLN A 13 1.89 -3.60 18.36
N HIS A 14 2.97 -3.91 17.66
CA HIS A 14 3.49 -3.09 16.58
C HIS A 14 3.01 -3.60 15.21
N TYR A 15 2.17 -2.80 14.54
CA TYR A 15 1.78 -3.09 13.15
C TYR A 15 2.76 -2.56 12.10
N VAL A 16 3.71 -1.74 12.50
CA VAL A 16 4.94 -1.52 11.71
C VAL A 16 6.14 -1.95 12.55
N ALA A 17 7.01 -2.76 11.96
CA ALA A 17 8.16 -3.35 12.65
C ALA A 17 9.02 -2.29 13.35
N ARG A 18 9.41 -2.56 14.60
CA ARG A 18 10.17 -1.62 15.44
C ARG A 18 11.54 -1.32 14.85
N CYS A 19 12.16 -2.32 14.24
CA CYS A 19 13.43 -2.13 13.56
C CYS A 19 13.34 -1.14 12.39
N ILE A 20 12.21 -1.06 11.69
CA ILE A 20 11.96 -0.04 10.66
C ILE A 20 11.72 1.33 11.31
N LEU A 21 10.81 1.42 12.28
CA LEU A 21 10.45 2.68 12.95
C LEU A 21 11.67 3.40 13.56
N LYS A 22 12.62 2.63 14.10
CA LYS A 22 13.88 3.17 14.63
C LYS A 22 14.64 4.01 13.60
N ASN A 23 14.62 3.61 12.33
CA ASN A 23 15.32 4.30 11.23
C ASN A 23 14.58 5.54 10.69
N PHE A 24 13.40 5.84 11.25
CA PHE A 24 12.69 7.10 11.05
C PHE A 24 12.71 7.96 12.32
N SER A 25 13.37 7.50 13.38
CA SER A 25 13.48 8.25 14.64
C SER A 25 14.72 9.15 14.62
N ASN A 26 14.64 10.25 15.37
CA ASN A 26 15.78 11.15 15.59
C ASN A 26 16.79 10.54 16.58
N ASN A 27 17.88 11.27 16.84
CA ASN A 27 18.95 10.83 17.75
C ASN A 27 18.48 10.59 19.21
N LYS A 28 17.30 11.09 19.59
CA LYS A 28 16.67 10.84 20.91
C LYS A 28 15.71 9.64 20.88
N LEU A 29 15.70 8.86 19.80
CA LEU A 29 14.78 7.74 19.58
C LEU A 29 13.30 8.16 19.59
N GLN A 30 13.05 9.40 19.14
CA GLN A 30 11.72 9.98 19.03
C GLN A 30 11.36 10.19 17.56
N ILE A 31 10.08 10.09 17.25
CA ILE A 31 9.53 10.20 15.90
C ILE A 31 8.27 11.07 15.95
N PHE A 32 8.01 11.84 14.90
CA PHE A 32 6.73 12.53 14.76
C PHE A 32 5.70 11.58 14.17
N GLU A 33 4.53 11.52 14.77
CA GLU A 33 3.41 10.70 14.36
C GLU A 33 2.19 11.59 14.13
N LYS A 34 1.42 11.28 13.09
CA LYS A 34 0.15 11.94 12.79
C LYS A 34 -0.94 10.90 12.61
N LEU A 35 -2.08 11.15 13.24
CA LEU A 35 -3.36 10.51 12.90
C LEU A 35 -3.86 11.15 11.61
N VAL A 36 -3.86 10.42 10.49
CA VAL A 36 -3.98 11.02 9.15
C VAL A 36 -5.36 11.63 8.89
N GLU A 37 -6.43 11.01 9.40
CA GLU A 37 -7.79 11.56 9.36
C GLU A 37 -8.03 12.72 10.34
N SER A 38 -7.15 12.86 11.34
CA SER A 38 -7.33 13.88 12.36
C SER A 38 -6.81 15.23 11.89
N ASN A 39 -7.60 16.27 12.14
CA ASN A 39 -7.14 17.67 12.04
C ASN A 39 -6.09 18.02 13.10
N LYS A 40 -5.73 17.09 13.99
CA LYS A 40 -4.65 17.27 14.96
C LYS A 40 -3.30 17.38 14.26
N GLU A 41 -2.51 18.30 14.81
CA GLU A 41 -1.09 18.46 14.49
C GLU A 41 -0.30 17.18 14.75
N PRO A 42 0.77 16.91 13.98
CA PRO A 42 1.71 15.84 14.32
C PRO A 42 2.29 16.02 15.72
N TYR A 43 2.39 14.93 16.47
CA TYR A 43 2.91 14.89 17.83
C TYR A 43 4.18 14.05 17.89
N LEU A 44 5.04 14.34 18.86
CA LEU A 44 6.29 13.61 19.07
C LEU A 44 6.07 12.45 20.05
N THR A 45 6.55 11.25 19.70
CA THR A 45 6.48 10.06 20.55
C THR A 45 7.79 9.27 20.46
N LYS A 46 7.98 8.26 21.33
CA LYS A 46 9.09 7.30 21.15
C LYS A 46 8.76 6.36 20.00
N TYR A 47 9.76 5.95 19.22
CA TYR A 47 9.51 4.99 18.12
C TYR A 47 8.94 3.65 18.62
N THR A 48 9.24 3.26 19.87
CA THR A 48 8.69 2.07 20.54
C THR A 48 7.23 2.21 20.97
N GLN A 49 6.62 3.38 20.74
CA GLN A 49 5.21 3.68 21.04
C GLN A 49 4.46 4.19 19.79
N ALA A 50 5.15 4.31 18.65
CA ALA A 50 4.56 4.70 17.39
C ALA A 50 4.05 3.47 16.63
N MET A 51 2.99 3.65 15.83
CA MET A 51 2.41 2.61 14.98
C MET A 51 2.03 1.34 15.76
N THR A 52 1.45 1.56 16.95
CA THR A 52 0.96 0.49 17.81
C THR A 52 -0.52 0.64 18.16
N GLU A 53 -1.14 -0.48 18.51
CA GLU A 53 -2.47 -0.57 19.13
C GLU A 53 -2.54 -1.83 20.00
N ASN A 54 -3.32 -1.79 21.07
CA ASN A 54 -3.60 -2.97 21.88
C ASN A 54 -4.55 -3.90 21.11
N TYR A 55 -4.42 -5.21 21.31
CA TYR A 55 -5.28 -6.21 20.66
C TYR A 55 -5.23 -6.19 19.12
N THR A 56 -4.12 -5.69 18.55
CA THR A 56 -3.90 -5.66 17.10
C THR A 56 -3.97 -7.06 16.51
N TYR A 57 -3.25 -8.02 17.12
CA TYR A 57 -3.06 -9.38 16.61
C TYR A 57 -3.73 -10.47 17.45
N GLU A 58 -4.68 -10.10 18.29
CA GLU A 58 -5.34 -11.04 19.19
C GLU A 58 -6.49 -11.75 18.49
N HIS A 59 -6.66 -13.02 18.81
CA HIS A 59 -7.74 -13.87 18.30
C HIS A 59 -8.07 -14.90 19.38
N THR A 60 -9.35 -15.20 19.59
CA THR A 60 -9.85 -16.12 20.62
C THR A 60 -9.19 -17.51 20.65
N ASN A 61 -8.77 -18.01 19.49
CA ASN A 61 -8.08 -19.29 19.32
C ASN A 61 -6.54 -19.26 19.45
N LEU A 62 -5.92 -18.13 19.75
CA LEU A 62 -4.46 -17.98 19.90
C LEU A 62 -4.11 -17.60 21.34
N GLU A 63 -2.89 -17.92 21.76
CA GLU A 63 -2.39 -17.44 23.06
C GLU A 63 -2.18 -15.92 23.03
N THR A 64 -2.37 -15.26 24.18
CA THR A 64 -2.22 -13.80 24.27
C THR A 64 -0.80 -13.36 23.86
N ASN A 65 -0.70 -12.41 22.94
CA ASN A 65 0.55 -11.94 22.32
C ASN A 65 1.31 -12.95 21.44
N GLU A 66 0.75 -14.13 21.12
CA GLU A 66 1.45 -15.17 20.36
C GLU A 66 2.00 -14.64 19.03
N LEU A 67 1.18 -13.92 18.26
CA LEU A 67 1.60 -13.37 16.97
C LEU A 67 2.62 -12.23 17.10
N GLU A 68 2.46 -11.32 18.06
CA GLU A 68 3.43 -10.24 18.31
C GLU A 68 4.81 -10.82 18.68
N ASP A 69 4.84 -11.81 19.57
CA ASP A 69 6.07 -12.46 20.00
C ASP A 69 6.70 -13.24 18.82
N HIS A 70 5.89 -13.94 18.02
CA HIS A 70 6.35 -14.59 16.79
C HIS A 70 6.95 -13.60 15.80
N PHE A 71 6.28 -12.47 15.54
CA PHE A 71 6.76 -11.44 14.63
C PHE A 71 8.07 -10.83 15.09
N SER A 72 8.22 -10.55 16.39
CA SER A 72 9.45 -10.02 16.95
C SER A 72 10.61 -11.01 16.79
N ILE A 73 10.44 -12.24 17.25
CA ILE A 73 11.53 -13.23 17.36
C ILE A 73 11.93 -13.79 15.98
N VAL A 74 10.93 -14.12 15.15
CA VAL A 74 11.19 -14.86 13.90
C VAL A 74 11.58 -13.93 12.77
N TYR A 75 11.03 -12.72 12.74
CA TYR A 75 11.20 -11.79 11.62
C TYR A 75 12.03 -10.55 11.98
N GLU A 76 11.65 -9.80 13.01
CA GLU A 76 12.35 -8.53 13.32
C GLU A 76 13.78 -8.73 13.80
N ASP A 77 14.01 -9.67 14.73
CA ASP A 77 15.35 -9.92 15.28
C ASP A 77 16.34 -10.38 14.20
N LYS A 78 15.87 -11.07 13.16
CA LYS A 78 16.69 -11.50 12.03
C LYS A 78 16.90 -10.40 10.99
N PHE A 79 15.88 -9.58 10.76
CA PHE A 79 15.94 -8.51 9.75
C PHE A 79 16.70 -7.27 10.24
N ALA A 80 16.66 -6.97 11.54
CA ALA A 80 17.28 -5.77 12.10
C ALA A 80 18.80 -5.66 11.79
N PRO A 81 19.62 -6.71 11.94
CA PRO A 81 21.03 -6.66 11.52
C PRO A 81 21.20 -6.45 10.01
N ALA A 82 20.35 -7.09 9.19
CA ALA A 82 20.39 -6.93 7.74
C ALA A 82 20.06 -5.50 7.30
N LEU A 83 19.14 -4.84 8.02
CA LEU A 83 18.78 -3.44 7.80
C LEU A 83 19.91 -2.48 8.14
N VAL A 84 20.66 -2.73 9.22
CA VAL A 84 21.87 -1.96 9.56
C VAL A 84 22.92 -2.09 8.45
N ASN A 85 23.19 -3.32 8.00
CA ASN A 85 24.13 -3.56 6.90
C ASN A 85 23.66 -2.89 5.59
N LEU A 86 22.36 -2.94 5.31
CA LEU A 86 21.78 -2.29 4.14
C LEU A 86 21.97 -0.77 4.19
N LEU A 87 21.74 -0.13 5.34
CA LEU A 87 21.94 1.31 5.49
C LEU A 87 23.39 1.72 5.28
N GLN A 88 24.33 0.95 5.83
CA GLN A 88 25.76 1.18 5.61
C GLN A 88 26.11 1.09 4.10
N LEU A 89 25.64 0.06 3.40
CA LEU A 89 25.87 -0.08 1.96
C LEU A 89 25.24 1.06 1.14
N LEU A 90 24.11 1.59 1.58
CA LEU A 90 23.46 2.73 0.93
C LEU A 90 24.25 4.02 1.13
N GLU A 91 24.86 4.22 2.31
CA GLU A 91 25.78 5.33 2.57
C GLU A 91 27.05 5.21 1.73
N GLU A 92 27.66 4.03 1.67
CA GLU A 92 28.81 3.77 0.79
C GLU A 92 28.45 3.99 -0.70
N PHE A 93 27.25 3.59 -1.14
CA PHE A 93 26.79 3.85 -2.52
C PHE A 93 26.60 5.34 -2.80
N ASP A 94 26.07 6.09 -1.83
CA ASP A 94 25.91 7.56 -1.89
C ASP A 94 27.27 8.28 -1.97
N GLU A 95 28.29 7.72 -1.32
CA GLU A 95 29.69 8.19 -1.37
C GLU A 95 30.47 7.71 -2.62
N GLY A 96 29.83 6.91 -3.48
CA GLY A 96 30.40 6.43 -4.74
C GLY A 96 31.30 5.19 -4.62
N THR A 97 31.31 4.52 -3.47
CA THR A 97 32.11 3.31 -3.22
C THR A 97 31.28 2.02 -3.17
N GLY A 98 29.98 2.13 -2.95
CA GLY A 98 29.07 0.99 -2.82
C GLY A 98 28.62 0.36 -4.15
N ASN A 99 27.98 -0.81 -4.06
CA ASN A 99 27.44 -1.54 -5.20
C ASN A 99 25.95 -1.90 -5.04
N ILE A 100 25.12 -1.48 -5.99
CA ILE A 100 23.67 -1.76 -5.98
C ILE A 100 23.37 -3.27 -6.05
N LEU A 101 24.27 -4.09 -6.60
CA LEU A 101 24.11 -5.54 -6.60
C LEU A 101 24.12 -6.12 -5.18
N GLU A 102 24.86 -5.52 -4.25
CA GLU A 102 24.89 -5.98 -2.85
C GLU A 102 23.61 -5.59 -2.12
N VAL A 103 23.13 -4.37 -2.35
CA VAL A 103 21.79 -3.93 -1.91
C VAL A 103 20.71 -4.90 -2.40
N LYS A 104 20.72 -5.24 -3.69
CA LYS A 104 19.78 -6.22 -4.27
C LYS A 104 19.87 -7.58 -3.61
N LYS A 105 21.07 -8.07 -3.31
CA LYS A 105 21.26 -9.37 -2.66
C LYS A 105 20.66 -9.40 -1.25
N ILE A 106 20.87 -8.35 -0.45
CA ILE A 106 20.29 -8.26 0.90
C ILE A 106 18.76 -8.19 0.84
N ILE A 107 18.22 -7.39 -0.07
CA ILE A 107 16.76 -7.28 -0.24
C ILE A 107 16.17 -8.59 -0.73
N ALA A 108 16.80 -9.24 -1.71
CA ALA A 108 16.33 -10.53 -2.22
C ALA A 108 16.36 -11.63 -1.15
N SER A 109 17.38 -11.66 -0.28
CA SER A 109 17.45 -12.65 0.80
C SER A 109 16.42 -12.44 1.91
N HIS A 110 15.87 -11.23 2.04
CA HIS A 110 14.88 -10.87 3.04
C HIS A 110 13.50 -10.50 2.47
N ILE A 111 13.26 -10.73 1.18
CA ILE A 111 12.01 -10.30 0.52
C ILE A 111 10.78 -10.93 1.17
N SER A 112 10.88 -12.18 1.62
CA SER A 112 9.78 -12.86 2.34
C SER A 112 9.44 -12.14 3.64
N THR A 113 10.44 -11.68 4.40
CA THR A 113 10.23 -10.90 5.63
C THR A 113 9.59 -9.55 5.34
N ILE A 114 10.05 -8.87 4.28
CA ILE A 114 9.47 -7.60 3.82
C ILE A 114 7.98 -7.78 3.45
N ILE A 115 7.64 -8.86 2.74
CA ILE A 115 6.24 -9.19 2.41
C ILE A 115 5.43 -9.53 3.66
N VAL A 116 5.98 -10.25 4.64
CA VAL A 116 5.29 -10.52 5.90
C VAL A 116 5.01 -9.23 6.67
N PHE A 117 5.98 -8.31 6.75
CA PHE A 117 5.79 -6.97 7.35
C PHE A 117 4.68 -6.17 6.66
N TYR A 118 4.54 -6.33 5.36
CA TYR A 118 3.44 -5.72 4.62
C TYR A 118 2.07 -6.30 5.01
N TYR A 119 1.92 -7.63 5.09
CA TYR A 119 0.63 -8.24 5.44
C TYR A 119 0.19 -7.98 6.87
N ARG A 120 1.14 -7.91 7.83
CA ARG A 120 0.83 -7.56 9.23
C ARG A 120 0.61 -6.07 9.45
N SER A 121 0.70 -5.25 8.41
CA SER A 121 0.63 -3.79 8.52
C SER A 121 -0.76 -3.30 8.92
N GLY A 122 -0.83 -2.17 9.60
CA GLY A 122 -2.08 -1.63 10.16
C GLY A 122 -3.11 -1.33 9.07
N ALA A 123 -2.65 -0.79 7.93
CA ALA A 123 -3.49 -0.57 6.77
C ALA A 123 -4.08 -1.86 6.20
N LEU A 124 -3.30 -2.95 6.08
CA LEU A 124 -3.80 -4.22 5.56
C LEU A 124 -4.78 -4.88 6.53
N LEU A 125 -4.52 -4.79 7.84
CA LEU A 125 -5.48 -5.26 8.85
C LEU A 125 -6.81 -4.49 8.77
N HIS A 126 -6.74 -3.17 8.53
CA HIS A 126 -7.92 -2.35 8.31
C HIS A 126 -8.66 -2.74 7.01
N GLU A 127 -7.93 -3.06 5.94
CA GLU A 127 -8.50 -3.57 4.69
C GLU A 127 -9.15 -4.96 4.87
N PHE A 128 -8.56 -5.84 5.68
CA PHE A 128 -9.09 -7.18 5.98
C PHE A 128 -10.33 -7.15 6.88
N GLU A 129 -10.47 -6.12 7.72
CA GLU A 129 -11.64 -5.89 8.58
C GLU A 129 -12.84 -5.33 7.80
N TYR A 130 -12.64 -4.79 6.61
CA TYR A 130 -13.68 -4.12 5.83
C TYR A 130 -14.87 -5.05 5.49
N GLU A 131 -16.09 -4.59 5.79
CA GLU A 131 -17.35 -5.32 5.63
C GLU A 131 -17.47 -6.63 6.42
N ARG A 132 -16.66 -6.79 7.48
CA ARG A 132 -16.76 -7.93 8.41
C ARG A 132 -17.44 -7.54 9.71
N ASN A 133 -18.17 -8.49 10.29
CA ASN A 133 -18.86 -8.31 11.57
C ASN A 133 -17.94 -8.51 12.78
N ASN A 134 -16.92 -9.37 12.66
CA ASN A 134 -15.97 -9.66 13.73
C ASN A 134 -14.58 -9.12 13.38
N LYS A 135 -14.03 -8.27 14.26
CA LYS A 135 -12.69 -7.70 14.12
C LYS A 135 -11.60 -8.77 14.13
N GLU A 136 -11.80 -9.90 14.80
CA GLU A 136 -10.82 -11.00 14.86
C GLU A 136 -10.61 -11.69 13.50
N ASP A 137 -11.59 -11.65 12.59
CA ASP A 137 -11.49 -12.27 11.26
C ASP A 137 -10.31 -11.76 10.43
N ARG A 138 -9.86 -10.53 10.68
CA ARG A 138 -8.67 -9.97 10.01
C ARG A 138 -7.41 -10.79 10.28
N ILE A 139 -7.35 -11.47 11.43
CA ILE A 139 -6.25 -12.34 11.81
C ILE A 139 -6.26 -13.63 10.99
N ILE A 140 -7.44 -14.17 10.67
CA ILE A 140 -7.57 -15.33 9.80
C ILE A 140 -7.02 -15.00 8.41
N LEU A 141 -7.43 -13.86 7.83
CA LEU A 141 -6.93 -13.41 6.52
C LEU A 141 -5.43 -13.12 6.53
N LEU A 142 -4.92 -12.50 7.60
CA LEU A 142 -3.49 -12.32 7.81
C LEU A 142 -2.76 -13.67 7.74
N LEU A 143 -3.21 -14.65 8.53
CA LEU A 143 -2.60 -15.98 8.63
C LEU A 143 -2.67 -16.75 7.31
N GLU A 144 -3.80 -16.70 6.59
CA GLU A 144 -3.94 -17.33 5.27
C GLU A 144 -2.93 -16.82 4.24
N ASN A 145 -2.52 -15.56 4.37
CA ASN A 145 -1.49 -14.95 3.53
C ASN A 145 -0.07 -15.33 3.99
N ILE A 146 0.25 -15.16 5.28
CA ILE A 146 1.63 -15.32 5.77
C ILE A 146 2.05 -16.78 6.00
N MET A 147 1.11 -17.69 6.29
CA MET A 147 1.39 -19.12 6.51
C MET A 147 1.63 -19.89 5.20
N ASN A 148 1.27 -19.30 4.06
CA ASN A 148 1.54 -19.89 2.76
C ASN A 148 2.95 -19.52 2.28
N SER A 149 3.96 -20.22 2.79
CA SER A 149 5.37 -19.96 2.46
C SER A 149 5.65 -20.00 0.96
N ARG A 150 4.98 -20.89 0.21
CA ARG A 150 5.12 -20.96 -1.25
C ARG A 150 4.63 -19.67 -1.91
N TYR A 151 3.46 -19.18 -1.52
CA TYR A 151 2.90 -17.93 -2.01
C TYR A 151 3.83 -16.75 -1.73
N ILE A 152 4.31 -16.60 -0.49
CA ILE A 152 5.23 -15.52 -0.10
C ILE A 152 6.53 -15.57 -0.92
N LEU A 153 7.12 -16.77 -1.09
CA LEU A 153 8.35 -16.95 -1.87
C LEU A 153 8.15 -16.63 -3.35
N GLU A 154 7.05 -17.09 -3.97
CA GLU A 154 6.79 -16.82 -5.39
C GLU A 154 6.42 -15.34 -5.64
N LEU A 155 5.70 -14.71 -4.71
CA LEU A 155 5.44 -13.27 -4.77
C LEU A 155 6.76 -12.49 -4.66
N GLY A 156 7.63 -12.87 -3.72
CA GLY A 156 8.98 -12.31 -3.59
C GLY A 156 9.82 -12.47 -4.85
N LYS A 157 9.82 -13.66 -5.47
CA LYS A 157 10.48 -13.88 -6.77
C LYS A 157 9.92 -12.99 -7.86
N THR A 158 8.61 -12.75 -7.87
CA THR A 158 7.96 -11.86 -8.84
C THR A 158 8.46 -10.43 -8.67
N ILE A 159 8.47 -9.91 -7.43
CA ILE A 159 9.03 -8.59 -7.13
C ILE A 159 10.49 -8.48 -7.59
N ILE A 160 11.34 -9.41 -7.14
CA ILE A 160 12.79 -9.34 -7.37
C ILE A 160 13.18 -9.53 -8.83
N ASN A 161 12.51 -10.44 -9.55
CA ASN A 161 12.94 -10.83 -10.90
C ASN A 161 12.21 -10.09 -12.02
N LYS A 162 11.02 -9.54 -11.75
CA LYS A 162 10.16 -8.95 -12.80
C LYS A 162 10.08 -7.44 -12.72
N TYR A 163 10.14 -6.85 -11.52
CA TYR A 163 10.20 -5.40 -11.39
C TYR A 163 11.63 -4.88 -11.55
N GLN A 164 11.75 -3.68 -12.13
CA GLN A 164 12.98 -2.91 -12.07
C GLN A 164 13.15 -2.32 -10.66
N ILE A 165 14.39 -2.12 -10.25
CA ILE A 165 14.72 -1.57 -8.91
C ILE A 165 15.49 -0.26 -9.04
N CYS A 166 15.17 0.71 -8.19
CA CYS A 166 15.86 1.98 -8.00
C CYS A 166 15.97 2.26 -6.50
N ILE A 167 16.97 3.03 -6.09
CA ILE A 167 17.05 3.59 -4.74
C ILE A 167 16.79 5.09 -4.87
N ILE A 168 15.93 5.63 -4.03
CA ILE A 168 15.68 7.07 -3.94
C ILE A 168 16.14 7.58 -2.58
N LYS A 169 16.66 8.80 -2.58
CA LYS A 169 17.22 9.46 -1.40
C LYS A 169 16.62 10.84 -1.22
N SER A 170 16.28 11.20 0.01
CA SER A 170 15.98 12.56 0.43
C SER A 170 17.15 13.08 1.25
N ASP A 171 17.90 14.07 0.74
CA ASP A 171 19.01 14.69 1.48
C ASP A 171 18.57 15.28 2.83
N ASP A 172 17.35 15.82 2.89
CA ASP A 172 16.75 16.40 4.10
C ASP A 172 16.10 15.36 5.04
N CYS A 173 16.23 14.05 4.77
CA CYS A 173 15.58 12.98 5.55
C CYS A 173 14.06 13.16 5.72
N HIS A 174 13.38 13.60 4.66
CA HIS A 174 11.96 13.98 4.66
C HIS A 174 11.02 12.88 4.17
N PHE A 175 11.48 11.64 3.95
CA PHE A 175 10.54 10.58 3.63
C PHE A 175 9.64 10.23 4.82
N LEU A 176 8.36 10.04 4.53
CA LEU A 176 7.38 9.54 5.49
C LEU A 176 7.44 8.02 5.62
N LEU A 177 6.67 7.46 6.55
CA LEU A 177 6.36 6.04 6.65
C LEU A 177 4.88 5.85 6.98
N SER A 178 4.16 5.19 6.10
CA SER A 178 2.74 4.85 6.28
C SER A 178 2.56 3.64 7.20
N ASP A 179 1.40 3.52 7.84
CA ASP A 179 1.00 2.33 8.59
C ASP A 179 0.76 1.08 7.71
N GLN A 180 0.86 1.21 6.38
CA GLN A 180 0.94 0.09 5.44
C GLN A 180 2.33 -0.54 5.31
N TYR A 181 3.36 0.10 5.88
CA TYR A 181 4.77 -0.24 5.65
C TYR A 181 5.19 -0.12 4.17
N LEU A 182 4.77 -1.02 3.28
CA LEU A 182 4.99 -0.86 1.83
C LEU A 182 3.90 0.03 1.24
N SER A 183 4.29 1.16 0.68
CA SER A 183 3.36 1.98 -0.09
C SER A 183 3.33 1.51 -1.55
N THR A 184 2.15 1.31 -2.12
CA THR A 184 1.99 0.97 -3.54
C THR A 184 1.18 2.02 -4.28
N ALA A 185 1.50 2.21 -5.56
CA ALA A 185 0.75 3.09 -6.44
C ALA A 185 0.65 2.50 -7.85
N ALA A 186 -0.50 2.72 -8.49
CA ALA A 186 -0.69 2.46 -9.90
C ALA A 186 -0.01 3.56 -10.73
N LEU A 187 0.78 3.15 -11.71
CA LEU A 187 1.42 4.04 -12.69
C LEU A 187 0.62 4.17 -13.98
N GLY A 188 -0.49 3.43 -14.06
CA GLY A 188 -1.46 3.49 -15.14
C GLY A 188 -2.72 2.71 -14.77
N ILE A 189 -3.83 3.08 -15.41
CA ILE A 189 -5.11 2.40 -15.26
C ILE A 189 -5.10 1.11 -16.07
N LYS A 190 -5.38 0.00 -15.40
CA LYS A 190 -5.51 -1.35 -15.99
C LYS A 190 -6.96 -1.58 -16.38
N ASN A 191 -7.82 -1.78 -15.38
CA ASN A 191 -9.27 -1.71 -15.51
C ASN A 191 -9.91 -1.74 -14.11
N ASN A 192 -11.24 -1.71 -14.06
CA ASN A 192 -12.02 -2.00 -12.89
C ASN A 192 -12.14 -3.52 -12.70
N PHE A 193 -11.22 -4.11 -11.95
CA PHE A 193 -11.39 -5.51 -11.54
C PHE A 193 -12.45 -5.61 -10.45
N PHE A 194 -13.11 -6.77 -10.39
CA PHE A 194 -14.01 -7.07 -9.29
C PHE A 194 -13.24 -7.10 -7.98
N ASP A 195 -12.14 -7.85 -7.92
CA ASP A 195 -11.43 -8.24 -6.71
C ASP A 195 -10.04 -7.60 -6.56
N MET A 196 -9.55 -6.93 -7.60
CA MET A 196 -8.23 -6.32 -7.60
C MET A 196 -8.27 -4.79 -7.75
N SER A 197 -7.45 -4.11 -6.97
CA SER A 197 -7.07 -2.72 -7.19
C SER A 197 -5.90 -2.63 -8.18
N ASN A 198 -5.75 -1.48 -8.83
CA ASN A 198 -4.75 -1.23 -9.87
C ASN A 198 -3.30 -1.23 -9.35
N ARG A 199 -3.13 -1.21 -8.03
CA ARG A 199 -1.84 -1.13 -7.30
C ARG A 199 -1.40 -2.44 -6.63
N HIS A 200 -2.05 -3.57 -6.93
CA HIS A 200 -1.63 -4.87 -6.40
C HIS A 200 -0.23 -5.26 -6.89
N ILE A 201 0.53 -5.89 -6.02
CA ILE A 201 1.87 -6.40 -6.35
C ILE A 201 1.73 -7.56 -7.35
N GLY A 202 2.60 -7.61 -8.36
CA GLY A 202 2.55 -8.60 -9.45
C GLY A 202 1.81 -8.12 -10.72
N LEU A 203 1.22 -6.92 -10.69
CA LEU A 203 0.66 -6.29 -11.88
C LEU A 203 1.66 -5.33 -12.57
N LYS A 204 1.53 -5.13 -13.89
CA LYS A 204 2.27 -4.11 -14.67
C LYS A 204 2.01 -2.70 -14.17
N ASP A 205 2.81 -1.70 -14.54
CA ASP A 205 2.50 -0.30 -14.22
C ASP A 205 2.17 -0.10 -12.72
N VAL A 206 3.00 -0.67 -11.84
CA VAL A 206 2.89 -0.55 -10.39
C VAL A 206 4.23 -0.11 -9.83
N MET A 207 4.19 0.81 -8.87
CA MET A 207 5.32 1.21 -8.04
C MET A 207 5.13 0.63 -6.63
N ILE A 208 6.19 0.05 -6.07
CA ILE A 208 6.25 -0.48 -4.71
C ILE A 208 7.40 0.25 -4.00
N LEU A 209 7.07 0.98 -2.95
CA LEU A 209 7.98 1.77 -2.14
C LEU A 209 8.28 0.99 -0.85
N VAL A 210 9.51 0.53 -0.71
CA VAL A 210 10.01 -0.18 0.47
C VAL A 210 10.79 0.82 1.35
N PRO A 211 10.27 1.19 2.54
CA PRO A 211 10.96 2.10 3.44
C PRO A 211 12.18 1.43 4.08
N ILE A 212 13.33 2.11 4.00
CA ILE A 212 14.55 1.71 4.71
C ILE A 212 14.84 2.66 5.86
N SER A 213 14.76 3.98 5.60
CA SER A 213 14.88 5.05 6.60
C SER A 213 14.16 6.31 6.13
N SER A 214 14.13 7.34 6.98
CA SER A 214 13.71 8.70 6.61
C SER A 214 14.51 9.30 5.43
N LYS A 215 15.71 8.77 5.17
CA LYS A 215 16.60 9.19 4.09
C LYS A 215 16.45 8.35 2.83
N TYR A 216 16.21 7.05 2.94
CA TYR A 216 16.27 6.11 1.82
C TYR A 216 15.01 5.25 1.64
N TYR A 217 14.61 5.11 0.38
CA TYR A 217 13.59 4.17 -0.05
C TYR A 217 14.12 3.33 -1.22
N ILE A 218 13.71 2.06 -1.24
CA ILE A 218 13.89 1.20 -2.41
C ILE A 218 12.59 1.18 -3.19
N VAL A 219 12.68 1.38 -4.49
CA VAL A 219 11.55 1.45 -5.40
C VAL A 219 11.61 0.29 -6.37
N PHE A 220 10.63 -0.61 -6.29
CA PHE A 220 10.36 -1.57 -7.35
C PHE A 220 9.30 -0.99 -8.29
N PHE A 221 9.52 -1.05 -9.59
CA PHE A 221 8.57 -0.50 -10.55
C PHE A 221 8.60 -1.24 -11.89
N ASP A 222 7.49 -1.15 -12.61
CA ASP A 222 7.35 -1.62 -13.99
C ASP A 222 6.53 -0.62 -14.81
N GLY A 223 6.72 -0.60 -16.13
CA GLY A 223 5.93 0.21 -17.05
C GLY A 223 6.20 1.71 -16.97
N LYS A 224 5.13 2.52 -17.05
CA LYS A 224 5.24 4.00 -17.01
C LYS A 224 5.86 4.43 -15.69
N ARG A 225 6.80 5.38 -15.68
CA ARG A 225 7.45 5.86 -14.45
C ARG A 225 7.75 7.36 -14.46
N PRO A 226 7.88 8.00 -13.29
CA PRO A 226 8.37 9.37 -13.19
C PRO A 226 9.75 9.49 -13.82
N LEU A 227 10.03 10.62 -14.47
CA LEU A 227 11.27 10.82 -15.24
C LEU A 227 12.53 10.72 -14.37
N TYR A 228 12.43 11.12 -13.10
CA TYR A 228 13.53 11.05 -12.16
C TYR A 228 13.82 9.63 -11.67
N ILE A 229 12.93 8.65 -11.87
CA ILE A 229 13.17 7.25 -11.49
C ILE A 229 13.89 6.54 -12.62
N SER A 230 15.04 5.94 -12.30
CA SER A 230 15.87 5.22 -13.26
C SER A 230 16.35 3.89 -12.68
N PRO A 231 16.34 2.81 -13.49
CA PRO A 231 16.66 1.49 -13.00
C PRO A 231 18.13 1.41 -12.62
N ASN A 232 18.40 0.67 -11.55
CA ASN A 232 19.73 0.34 -11.04
C ASN A 232 20.57 1.57 -10.65
N LYS A 233 19.93 2.63 -10.15
CA LYS A 233 20.61 3.84 -9.65
C LYS A 233 20.16 4.19 -8.24
N LEU A 234 21.01 4.94 -7.54
CA LEU A 234 20.62 5.77 -6.39
C LEU A 234 20.40 7.19 -6.90
N ILE A 235 19.26 7.77 -6.53
CA ILE A 235 18.82 9.06 -7.05
C ILE A 235 18.47 9.96 -5.87
N SER A 236 19.24 11.04 -5.70
CA SER A 236 18.87 12.12 -4.80
C SER A 236 17.71 12.90 -5.40
N LEU A 237 16.58 12.87 -4.71
CA LEU A 237 15.36 13.55 -5.12
C LEU A 237 15.41 15.01 -4.73
N LYS A 238 14.89 15.86 -5.62
CA LYS A 238 14.59 17.26 -5.29
C LYS A 238 13.39 17.31 -4.34
N LYS A 239 13.23 18.44 -3.65
CA LYS A 239 12.12 18.66 -2.72
C LYS A 239 10.74 18.36 -3.33
N GLU A 240 10.48 18.81 -4.56
CA GLU A 240 9.19 18.54 -5.23
C GLU A 240 8.98 17.05 -5.54
N GLU A 241 10.04 16.33 -5.90
CA GLU A 241 10.00 14.89 -6.16
C GLU A 241 9.77 14.10 -4.86
N VAL A 242 10.35 14.56 -3.74
CA VAL A 242 10.05 14.02 -2.40
C VAL A 242 8.58 14.27 -2.02
N ARG A 243 8.02 15.44 -2.34
CA ARG A 243 6.59 15.72 -2.10
C ARG A 243 5.68 14.80 -2.91
N GLU A 244 5.99 14.53 -4.17
CA GLU A 244 5.23 13.58 -5.01
C GLU A 244 5.24 12.16 -4.41
N ILE A 245 6.40 11.70 -3.95
CA ILE A 245 6.54 10.39 -3.28
C ILE A 245 5.80 10.38 -1.94
N ASN A 246 5.92 11.42 -1.13
CA ASN A 246 5.24 11.52 0.15
C ASN A 246 3.72 11.63 0.01
N LYS A 247 3.20 12.24 -1.07
CA LYS A 247 1.77 12.19 -1.40
C LYS A 247 1.30 10.75 -1.59
N VAL A 248 2.08 9.93 -2.29
CA VAL A 248 1.77 8.50 -2.43
C VAL A 248 1.83 7.79 -1.08
N ILE A 249 2.89 8.00 -0.30
CA ILE A 249 3.06 7.33 1.01
C ILE A 249 1.92 7.67 1.96
N ILE A 250 1.60 8.96 2.15
CA ILE A 250 0.54 9.35 3.10
C ILE A 250 -0.84 8.83 2.67
N ASN A 251 -1.11 8.71 1.38
CA ASN A 251 -2.36 8.15 0.88
C ASN A 251 -2.43 6.62 1.00
N ASN A 252 -1.31 5.93 1.23
CA ASN A 252 -1.33 4.51 1.60
C ASN A 252 -1.66 4.29 3.08
N SER A 253 -1.68 5.35 3.91
CA SER A 253 -2.10 5.25 5.31
C SER A 253 -3.61 5.16 5.50
N TYR A 254 -4.04 4.44 6.55
CA TYR A 254 -5.42 4.48 7.05
C TYR A 254 -5.53 5.26 8.36
N VAL A 255 -4.69 4.97 9.35
CA VAL A 255 -4.79 5.52 10.71
C VAL A 255 -3.65 6.46 10.99
N LYS A 256 -2.42 6.04 10.71
CA LYS A 256 -1.20 6.75 11.13
C LYS A 256 -0.18 6.89 10.01
N CYS A 257 0.59 7.97 10.09
CA CYS A 257 1.78 8.22 9.29
C CYS A 257 2.86 8.85 10.18
N VAL A 258 4.12 8.48 9.98
CA VAL A 258 5.24 8.98 10.79
C VAL A 258 6.35 9.58 9.94
N ALA A 259 7.16 10.44 10.55
CA ALA A 259 8.36 11.00 9.95
C ALA A 259 9.39 11.39 11.01
N GLN A 260 10.65 11.52 10.59
CA GLN A 260 11.71 12.02 11.47
C GLN A 260 11.55 13.50 11.81
N TYR A 261 11.07 14.29 10.84
CA TYR A 261 10.87 15.73 10.94
C TYR A 261 9.39 16.09 10.83
N LYS A 262 8.95 17.03 11.66
CA LYS A 262 7.53 17.44 11.73
C LYS A 262 7.09 18.07 10.41
N GLU A 263 7.98 18.83 9.80
CA GLU A 263 7.80 19.59 8.57
C GLU A 263 7.36 18.69 7.41
N ALA A 264 7.94 17.48 7.31
CA ALA A 264 7.57 16.51 6.28
C ALA A 264 6.10 16.08 6.39
N LEU A 265 5.60 15.85 7.61
CA LEU A 265 4.19 15.51 7.84
C LEU A 265 3.27 16.70 7.56
N LEU A 266 3.65 17.90 7.97
CA LEU A 266 2.85 19.11 7.71
C LEU A 266 2.72 19.42 6.22
N GLU A 267 3.78 19.18 5.45
CA GLU A 267 3.78 19.39 4.01
C GLU A 267 2.93 18.36 3.25
N ALA A 268 2.91 17.10 3.69
CA ALA A 268 2.14 16.05 3.05
C ALA A 268 0.68 15.97 3.51
N SER A 269 0.36 16.43 4.74
CA SER A 269 -0.99 16.34 5.30
C SER A 269 -2.11 16.92 4.42
N PRO A 270 -1.93 18.08 3.73
CA PRO A 270 -2.96 18.62 2.85
C PRO A 270 -3.24 17.77 1.59
N GLN A 271 -2.35 16.83 1.27
CA GLN A 271 -2.47 15.92 0.12
C GLN A 271 -3.14 14.59 0.49
N PHE A 272 -3.43 14.35 1.78
CA PHE A 272 -4.12 13.16 2.22
C PHE A 272 -5.60 13.23 1.85
N GLU A 273 -6.06 12.21 1.13
CA GLU A 273 -7.47 12.01 0.84
C GLU A 273 -7.94 10.72 1.50
N PHE A 274 -8.89 10.84 2.43
CA PHE A 274 -9.51 9.65 3.01
C PHE A 274 -10.41 8.98 1.96
N LYS A 275 -10.08 7.74 1.64
CA LYS A 275 -10.89 6.84 0.80
C LYS A 275 -10.91 5.49 1.49
N SER A 276 -12.11 4.96 1.77
CA SER A 276 -12.25 3.62 2.33
C SER A 276 -11.84 2.55 1.30
N PRO A 277 -11.62 1.29 1.70
CA PRO A 277 -11.75 0.18 0.77
C PRO A 277 -13.12 0.25 0.07
N SER A 278 -13.25 -0.41 -1.08
CA SER A 278 -14.51 -0.46 -1.83
C SER A 278 -14.94 -1.88 -2.09
N ALA A 279 -16.24 -2.14 -2.06
CA ALA A 279 -16.80 -3.41 -2.49
C ALA A 279 -17.48 -3.28 -3.85
N THR A 280 -17.30 -4.29 -4.70
CA THR A 280 -18.05 -4.44 -5.95
C THR A 280 -19.01 -5.62 -5.81
N TYR A 281 -20.27 -5.43 -6.20
CA TYR A 281 -21.30 -6.45 -6.15
C TYR A 281 -21.89 -6.67 -7.54
N ALA A 282 -22.07 -7.92 -7.93
CA ALA A 282 -22.79 -8.31 -9.14
C ALA A 282 -23.91 -9.29 -8.79
N GLY A 283 -25.13 -8.92 -9.19
CA GLY A 283 -26.31 -9.77 -9.08
C GLY A 283 -26.63 -10.42 -10.42
N PHE A 284 -27.03 -11.69 -10.38
CA PHE A 284 -27.44 -12.44 -11.57
C PHE A 284 -28.94 -12.69 -11.54
N ASP A 285 -29.54 -12.88 -12.72
CA ASP A 285 -30.96 -13.25 -12.86
C ASP A 285 -31.31 -14.56 -12.15
N SER A 286 -30.32 -15.43 -11.90
CA SER A 286 -30.45 -16.63 -11.06
C SER A 286 -30.71 -16.34 -9.58
N GLY A 287 -30.62 -15.08 -9.15
CA GLY A 287 -30.64 -14.66 -7.75
C GLY A 287 -29.31 -14.89 -7.01
N SER A 288 -28.28 -15.33 -7.73
CA SER A 288 -26.91 -15.41 -7.20
C SER A 288 -26.32 -14.01 -7.07
N VAL A 289 -25.47 -13.82 -6.06
CA VAL A 289 -24.71 -12.57 -5.86
C VAL A 289 -23.25 -12.94 -5.66
N MET A 290 -22.39 -12.31 -6.45
CA MET A 290 -20.94 -12.33 -6.23
C MET A 290 -20.48 -10.93 -5.84
N GLY A 291 -19.36 -10.85 -5.15
CA GLY A 291 -18.72 -9.59 -4.90
C GLY A 291 -17.34 -9.74 -4.31
N SER A 292 -16.70 -8.60 -4.13
CA SER A 292 -15.32 -8.57 -3.67
C SER A 292 -14.93 -7.20 -3.16
N ASN A 293 -14.05 -7.23 -2.17
CA ASN A 293 -13.47 -6.08 -1.53
C ASN A 293 -12.16 -5.73 -2.25
N ARG A 294 -11.95 -4.44 -2.43
CA ARG A 294 -10.79 -3.87 -3.09
C ARG A 294 -10.16 -2.86 -2.17
N LYS A 295 -8.84 -2.84 -2.20
CA LYS A 295 -8.04 -1.83 -1.53
C LYS A 295 -8.41 -0.45 -2.05
N LYS A 296 -8.14 0.56 -1.23
CA LYS A 296 -8.14 1.97 -1.66
C LYS A 296 -7.36 2.11 -2.97
N GLU A 297 -7.87 2.84 -3.94
CA GLU A 297 -7.09 3.11 -5.16
C GLU A 297 -6.12 4.26 -4.91
N ILE A 298 -4.89 4.10 -5.40
CA ILE A 298 -3.84 5.12 -5.28
C ILE A 298 -3.09 5.16 -6.60
N PHE A 299 -3.24 6.26 -7.32
CA PHE A 299 -2.55 6.51 -8.57
C PHE A 299 -1.41 7.48 -8.35
N PHE A 300 -0.28 7.23 -9.02
CA PHE A 300 0.83 8.19 -9.00
C PHE A 300 0.46 9.46 -9.79
N TYR A 301 -0.20 9.30 -10.93
CA TYR A 301 -0.54 10.41 -11.82
C TYR A 301 -1.97 10.90 -11.55
N GLU A 302 -2.10 12.19 -11.26
CA GLU A 302 -3.40 12.83 -11.00
C GLU A 302 -4.39 12.68 -12.17
N ASN A 303 -3.89 12.65 -13.41
CA ASN A 303 -4.77 12.44 -14.57
C ASN A 303 -5.41 11.05 -14.56
N ASP A 304 -4.67 10.02 -14.13
CA ASP A 304 -5.18 8.65 -14.06
C ASP A 304 -6.24 8.54 -12.95
N GLU A 305 -5.99 9.17 -11.79
CA GLU A 305 -6.98 9.31 -10.71
C GLU A 305 -8.27 10.00 -11.18
N ARG A 306 -8.15 11.13 -11.90
CA ARG A 306 -9.31 11.86 -12.43
C ARG A 306 -10.11 11.05 -13.45
N ILE A 307 -9.47 10.21 -14.26
CA ILE A 307 -10.16 9.30 -15.19
C ILE A 307 -10.89 8.21 -14.39
N TRP A 308 -10.21 7.64 -13.39
CA TRP A 308 -10.77 6.60 -12.53
C TRP A 308 -12.00 7.08 -11.77
N ASP A 309 -11.93 8.25 -11.14
CA ASP A 309 -13.05 8.85 -10.43
C ASP A 309 -14.21 9.18 -11.38
N PHE A 310 -13.90 9.69 -12.57
CA PHE A 310 -14.91 9.96 -13.61
C PHE A 310 -15.63 8.67 -14.06
N PHE A 311 -14.92 7.55 -14.13
CA PHE A 311 -15.51 6.24 -14.42
C PHE A 311 -16.42 5.78 -13.27
N GLY A 312 -15.95 5.87 -12.02
CA GLY A 312 -16.68 5.44 -10.82
C GLY A 312 -17.98 6.23 -10.56
N MET A 313 -18.03 7.50 -10.96
CA MET A 313 -19.22 8.35 -10.80
C MET A 313 -20.33 8.11 -11.85
N HIS A 314 -20.15 7.16 -12.77
CA HIS A 314 -21.08 6.92 -13.90
C HIS A 314 -21.34 8.14 -14.79
N ASP A 315 -20.47 9.14 -14.74
CA ASP A 315 -20.60 10.38 -15.50
C ASP A 315 -20.54 10.13 -17.01
N LEU A 316 -19.98 9.00 -17.45
CA LEU A 316 -19.84 8.63 -18.85
C LEU A 316 -21.12 8.86 -19.68
N TYR A 317 -22.29 8.51 -19.14
CA TYR A 317 -23.56 8.65 -19.85
C TYR A 317 -23.94 10.12 -20.10
N LYS A 318 -23.64 11.01 -19.15
CA LYS A 318 -23.89 12.45 -19.26
C LYS A 318 -23.12 13.07 -20.44
N TYR A 319 -21.91 12.57 -20.71
CA TYR A 319 -21.04 13.11 -21.76
C TYR A 319 -21.12 12.33 -23.08
N SER A 320 -21.83 11.20 -23.12
CA SER A 320 -21.90 10.28 -24.28
C SER A 320 -22.36 10.92 -25.60
N LYS A 321 -23.17 11.99 -25.53
CA LYS A 321 -23.73 12.70 -26.69
C LYS A 321 -22.98 13.98 -27.06
N SER A 322 -21.92 14.33 -26.34
CA SER A 322 -21.22 15.61 -26.52
C SER A 322 -20.24 15.58 -27.69
N GLY A 323 -20.40 16.50 -28.63
CA GLY A 323 -19.45 16.73 -29.72
C GLY A 323 -18.17 17.43 -29.23
N ALA A 324 -17.03 17.12 -29.84
CA ALA A 324 -15.72 17.65 -29.41
C ALA A 324 -15.64 19.19 -29.35
N ASN A 325 -16.35 19.89 -30.24
CA ASN A 325 -16.35 21.35 -30.32
C ASN A 325 -17.52 22.01 -29.57
N GLU A 326 -18.43 21.23 -28.99
CA GLU A 326 -19.56 21.73 -28.20
C GLU A 326 -19.11 22.16 -26.80
N LEU A 327 -19.95 22.94 -26.12
CA LEU A 327 -19.73 23.29 -24.73
C LEU A 327 -19.79 22.05 -23.85
N CYS A 328 -18.91 22.00 -22.86
CA CYS A 328 -18.85 20.86 -21.97
C CYS A 328 -20.10 20.81 -21.05
N PRO A 329 -20.76 19.64 -20.91
CA PRO A 329 -21.92 19.45 -20.03
C PRO A 329 -21.69 19.72 -18.54
N CYS A 330 -20.44 19.97 -18.12
CA CYS A 330 -20.12 20.33 -16.75
C CYS A 330 -20.40 21.82 -16.43
N GLY A 331 -20.76 22.64 -17.43
CA GLY A 331 -21.07 24.07 -17.24
C GLY A 331 -19.86 25.00 -17.19
N SER A 332 -18.64 24.52 -17.46
CA SER A 332 -17.39 25.30 -17.37
C SER A 332 -17.20 26.34 -18.47
N GLN A 333 -18.16 26.50 -19.38
CA GLN A 333 -18.06 27.31 -20.61
C GLN A 333 -16.90 26.92 -21.55
N MET A 334 -16.15 25.86 -21.24
CA MET A 334 -15.09 25.33 -22.09
C MET A 334 -15.63 24.35 -23.11
N LYS A 335 -14.96 24.24 -24.26
CA LYS A 335 -15.25 23.18 -25.24
C LYS A 335 -14.96 21.81 -24.64
N PHE A 336 -15.79 20.81 -24.91
CA PHE A 336 -15.67 19.46 -24.37
C PHE A 336 -14.26 18.86 -24.59
N LYS A 337 -13.67 19.04 -25.78
CA LYS A 337 -12.30 18.61 -26.10
C LYS A 337 -11.19 19.16 -25.19
N ARG A 338 -11.42 20.31 -24.54
CA ARG A 338 -10.46 20.95 -23.63
C ARG A 338 -10.81 20.75 -22.15
N CYS A 339 -11.93 20.08 -21.87
CA CYS A 339 -12.49 20.00 -20.52
C CYS A 339 -12.55 18.56 -20.01
N HIS A 340 -13.45 17.72 -20.57
CA HIS A 340 -13.69 16.36 -20.07
C HIS A 340 -13.46 15.26 -21.13
N MET A 341 -13.06 15.61 -22.35
CA MET A 341 -12.88 14.62 -23.42
C MET A 341 -11.84 13.55 -23.08
N ASP A 342 -10.71 13.92 -22.51
CA ASP A 342 -9.67 12.94 -22.15
C ASP A 342 -10.17 11.98 -21.06
N ARG A 343 -10.90 12.51 -20.07
CA ARG A 343 -11.55 11.72 -19.02
C ARG A 343 -12.61 10.77 -19.59
N TYR A 344 -13.47 11.28 -20.46
CA TYR A 344 -14.49 10.51 -21.15
C TYR A 344 -13.90 9.38 -22.00
N LYS A 345 -12.85 9.66 -22.78
CA LYS A 345 -12.18 8.64 -23.60
C LYS A 345 -11.55 7.54 -22.74
N GLY A 346 -10.87 7.92 -21.66
CA GLY A 346 -10.28 6.96 -20.72
C GLY A 346 -11.34 6.07 -20.06
N ALA A 347 -12.40 6.67 -19.53
CA ALA A 347 -13.50 5.95 -18.90
C ALA A 347 -14.28 5.07 -19.90
N LYS A 348 -14.45 5.52 -21.14
CA LYS A 348 -15.08 4.73 -22.21
C LYS A 348 -14.24 3.48 -22.52
N ARG A 349 -12.93 3.63 -22.66
CA ARG A 349 -12.01 2.49 -22.86
C ARG A 349 -12.16 1.45 -21.75
N MET A 350 -12.18 1.89 -20.49
CA MET A 350 -12.40 0.99 -19.34
C MET A 350 -13.74 0.24 -19.47
N MET A 351 -14.82 0.95 -19.81
CA MET A 351 -16.13 0.35 -20.02
C MET A 351 -16.14 -0.70 -21.14
N ASP A 352 -15.50 -0.38 -22.26
CA ASP A 352 -15.41 -1.27 -23.44
C ASP A 352 -14.58 -2.54 -23.14
N GLU A 353 -13.69 -2.48 -22.15
CA GLU A 353 -12.85 -3.59 -21.68
C GLU A 353 -13.52 -4.45 -20.59
N ILE A 354 -14.65 -4.00 -20.01
CA ILE A 354 -15.40 -4.80 -19.03
C ILE A 354 -15.96 -6.05 -19.71
N GLY A 355 -15.73 -7.23 -19.10
CA GLY A 355 -16.17 -8.51 -19.64
C GLY A 355 -15.22 -9.13 -20.68
N GLN A 356 -14.13 -8.45 -21.03
CA GLN A 356 -13.04 -9.09 -21.77
C GLN A 356 -12.15 -9.86 -20.77
N GLU A 357 -12.08 -11.20 -20.89
CA GLU A 357 -11.19 -12.06 -20.09
C GLU A 357 -9.72 -11.84 -20.46
N GLN A 358 -9.18 -10.67 -20.08
CA GLN A 358 -7.82 -10.24 -20.42
C GLN A 358 -6.97 -10.02 -19.19
N TYR A 359 -7.28 -10.71 -18.09
CA TYR A 359 -6.55 -10.62 -16.83
C TYR A 359 -5.02 -10.74 -17.03
N GLU A 360 -4.58 -11.68 -17.85
CA GLU A 360 -3.17 -11.92 -18.19
C GLU A 360 -2.46 -10.69 -18.77
N ARG A 361 -3.19 -9.78 -19.44
CA ARG A 361 -2.58 -8.57 -20.03
C ARG A 361 -2.07 -7.61 -18.96
N TYR A 362 -2.70 -7.63 -17.79
CA TYR A 362 -2.38 -6.74 -16.68
C TYR A 362 -1.29 -7.30 -15.75
N LEU A 363 -0.94 -8.57 -15.90
CA LEU A 363 0.12 -9.22 -15.15
C LEU A 363 1.49 -8.77 -15.64
N ILE A 364 2.42 -8.53 -14.71
CA ILE A 364 3.82 -8.23 -15.06
C ILE A 364 4.48 -9.42 -15.76
N ASP A 365 4.12 -10.62 -15.35
CA ASP A 365 4.53 -11.89 -15.95
C ASP A 365 3.37 -12.88 -15.87
N PRO A 366 2.98 -13.57 -16.96
CA PRO A 366 1.90 -14.56 -16.95
C PRO A 366 2.12 -15.73 -15.98
N ASN A 367 3.38 -16.04 -15.66
CA ASN A 367 3.76 -17.07 -14.69
C ASN A 367 4.16 -16.47 -13.34
N GLY A 368 4.10 -15.15 -13.19
CA GLY A 368 4.38 -14.45 -11.94
C GLY A 368 3.27 -14.68 -10.92
N MET A 369 3.65 -14.66 -9.64
CA MET A 369 2.68 -14.64 -8.55
C MET A 369 2.15 -13.22 -8.39
N VAL A 370 0.84 -13.12 -8.26
CA VAL A 370 0.13 -11.86 -8.03
C VAL A 370 -0.35 -11.85 -6.60
N GLU A 371 -0.32 -10.67 -6.02
CA GLU A 371 -0.91 -10.42 -4.73
C GLU A 371 -2.38 -10.83 -4.69
N ARG A 372 -2.76 -11.54 -3.64
CA ARG A 372 -4.13 -11.95 -3.40
C ARG A 372 -5.03 -10.73 -3.12
N PRO A 373 -6.26 -10.74 -3.65
CA PRO A 373 -7.33 -9.84 -3.22
C PRO A 373 -7.52 -9.83 -1.70
N ILE A 374 -8.02 -8.70 -1.17
CA ILE A 374 -8.31 -8.56 0.26
C ILE A 374 -9.58 -9.30 0.70
N GLY A 375 -10.47 -9.64 -0.23
CA GLY A 375 -11.64 -10.48 0.02
C GLY A 375 -12.49 -10.67 -1.23
N ALA A 376 -12.90 -11.91 -1.50
CA ALA A 376 -13.86 -12.24 -2.55
C ALA A 376 -14.91 -13.21 -1.99
N PHE A 377 -16.16 -13.07 -2.42
CA PHE A 377 -17.23 -13.96 -2.01
C PHE A 377 -18.18 -14.28 -3.16
N TYR A 378 -18.76 -15.47 -3.11
CA TYR A 378 -19.78 -15.92 -4.04
C TYR A 378 -20.90 -16.58 -3.24
N SER A 379 -22.12 -16.07 -3.38
CA SER A 379 -23.30 -16.60 -2.70
C SER A 379 -24.37 -17.03 -3.71
N ASN A 380 -24.73 -18.31 -3.67
CA ASN A 380 -25.99 -18.78 -4.21
C ASN A 380 -27.03 -18.65 -3.08
N LYS A 381 -28.20 -18.05 -3.32
CA LYS A 381 -29.29 -17.98 -2.34
C LYS A 381 -29.73 -19.40 -1.91
N LYS A 382 -29.08 -19.92 -0.86
CA LYS A 382 -29.57 -20.92 0.12
C LYS A 382 -28.77 -20.87 1.44
N ARG A 383 -28.23 -19.70 1.83
CA ARG A 383 -27.87 -19.47 3.24
C ARG A 383 -28.31 -18.07 3.69
N PRO A 384 -28.90 -17.92 4.89
CA PRO A 384 -29.03 -16.62 5.51
C PRO A 384 -27.64 -16.03 5.79
N PRO A 385 -27.54 -14.71 6.01
CA PRO A 385 -26.27 -14.07 6.38
C PRO A 385 -25.66 -14.78 7.58
N LEU A 386 -24.33 -14.95 7.54
CA LEU A 386 -23.55 -15.44 8.68
C LEU A 386 -23.82 -14.48 9.86
N ILE A 387 -24.41 -15.05 10.91
CA ILE A 387 -24.60 -14.43 12.23
C ILE A 387 -23.23 -14.17 12.83
#